data_AF-A0A7K1EX95-F1
#
_entry.id   AF-A0A7K1EX95-F1
#
_cell.length_a   1.000
_cell.length_b   1.000
_cell.length_c   1.000
_cell.angle_alpha   90.00
_cell.angle_beta   90.00
_cell.angle_gamma   90.00
#
_symmetry.space_group_name_H-M   'P 1'
#
loop_
_entity.id
_entity.type
_entity.pdbx_description
1 polymer ?
#
loop_
_entity_poly.entity_id
_entity_poly.type
_entity_poly.pdbx_seq_one_letter_code
_entity_poly.pdbx_strand_id
1 'polypeptide(L)'
;DFAGYVDGQAHPIELVQKDWKIRPYQELAAEGFWHGGSGVVVLPCGAGKTIVGAAAMAHAKATTLILVTNTIAARQWREELLKRTTLNEDEIGEYSGSKKEIRPITIATYQVMTKKKNGVYAHLDLFDTHDWGLIIYDEVHLLPAPIFRFTADIQSRRRLGLTATLVREDGMEGEVFSLIGPKRYDVPWKEIESQGYIAPAECIEVRVNLTEGERLLYATAEPENRYRVCATTRTKRNVVEALVEKHAGEQVLVIGQYIDQLDELSETLGVPLIKGDTPIKEREILFNKFRTGEITCLVVSKVANFSIDLPDATIAIQVSGAFGSRQEEAQRLGRILRPKADGRSAKFYSVISRDTIDQDFAQNRQRFLAEQGYSYKIIDADDVFQGKI
;
A
#
# COMPACT_ATOMS: atom_id res chain seq x y z
N ASP A 1 -28.18 -15.87 10.46
CA ASP A 1 -28.40 -17.28 10.08
C ASP A 1 -27.04 -17.86 9.72
N PHE A 2 -26.51 -18.75 10.56
CA PHE A 2 -25.19 -19.38 10.35
C PHE A 2 -25.29 -20.63 9.47
N ALA A 3 -26.50 -21.01 9.04
CA ALA A 3 -26.74 -22.17 8.19
C ALA A 3 -26.09 -21.96 6.81
N GLY A 4 -25.08 -22.78 6.49
CA GLY A 4 -24.44 -22.82 5.17
C GLY A 4 -22.92 -22.68 5.16
N TYR A 5 -22.29 -22.36 6.30
CA TYR A 5 -20.83 -22.31 6.40
C TYR A 5 -20.23 -23.60 6.96
N VAL A 6 -19.10 -24.01 6.41
CA VAL A 6 -18.24 -25.06 6.96
C VAL A 6 -17.32 -24.41 7.99
N ASP A 7 -17.36 -24.88 9.24
CA ASP A 7 -16.54 -24.34 10.34
C ASP A 7 -15.04 -24.66 10.19
N GLY A 8 -14.72 -25.66 9.37
CA GLY A 8 -13.36 -26.15 9.16
C GLY A 8 -12.76 -26.86 10.37
N GLN A 9 -11.47 -27.17 10.29
CA GLN A 9 -10.73 -27.79 11.39
C GLN A 9 -10.47 -26.75 12.50
N ALA A 10 -10.86 -27.09 13.73
CA ALA A 10 -10.61 -26.25 14.89
C ALA A 10 -9.11 -26.08 15.16
N HIS A 11 -8.71 -24.85 15.46
CA HIS A 11 -7.35 -24.48 15.81
C HIS A 11 -7.36 -23.28 16.77
N PRO A 12 -6.99 -23.46 18.05
CA PRO A 12 -7.06 -22.40 19.04
C PRO A 12 -6.14 -21.22 18.71
N ILE A 13 -6.71 -20.02 18.61
CA ILE A 13 -5.97 -18.77 18.42
C ILE A 13 -6.63 -17.70 19.29
N GLU A 14 -5.83 -16.96 20.05
CA GLU A 14 -6.29 -15.80 20.80
C GLU A 14 -5.37 -14.60 20.57
N LEU A 15 -5.91 -13.38 20.69
CA LEU A 15 -5.11 -12.16 20.65
C LEU A 15 -4.39 -11.96 21.99
N VAL A 16 -3.08 -11.72 21.94
CA VAL A 16 -2.25 -11.43 23.12
C VAL A 16 -2.22 -9.93 23.36
N GLN A 17 -3.13 -9.41 24.18
CA GLN A 17 -3.32 -7.98 24.43
C GLN A 17 -2.67 -7.47 25.74
N LYS A 18 -1.43 -7.90 26.04
CA LYS A 18 -0.73 -7.49 27.28
C LYS A 18 -0.23 -6.05 27.21
N ASP A 19 0.66 -5.75 26.28
CA ASP A 19 1.32 -4.44 26.13
C ASP A 19 0.64 -3.54 25.10
N TRP A 20 -0.46 -4.01 24.51
CA TRP A 20 -1.26 -3.28 23.53
C TRP A 20 -2.71 -3.76 23.62
N LYS A 21 -3.63 -2.93 23.14
CA LYS A 21 -5.03 -3.31 22.97
C LYS A 21 -5.46 -3.08 21.54
N ILE A 22 -6.35 -3.95 21.05
CA ILE A 22 -7.04 -3.75 19.79
C ILE A 22 -7.84 -2.44 19.86
N ARG A 23 -7.87 -1.69 18.76
CA ARG A 23 -8.61 -0.43 18.70
C ARG A 23 -10.11 -0.73 18.53
N PRO A 24 -11.03 0.09 19.07
CA PRO A 24 -12.47 -0.19 19.00
C PRO A 24 -13.00 -0.42 17.58
N TYR A 25 -12.55 0.36 16.58
CA TYR A 25 -12.97 0.18 15.20
C TYR A 25 -12.46 -1.15 14.59
N GLN A 26 -11.33 -1.66 15.06
CA GLN A 26 -10.76 -2.94 14.58
C GLN A 26 -11.56 -4.12 15.14
N GLU A 27 -11.97 -4.02 16.40
CA GLU A 27 -12.85 -5.00 17.05
C GLU A 27 -14.22 -5.02 16.36
N LEU A 28 -14.83 -3.85 16.15
CA LEU A 28 -16.09 -3.72 15.40
C LEU A 28 -15.99 -4.27 13.97
N ALA A 29 -14.86 -4.06 13.29
CA ALA A 29 -14.64 -4.60 11.95
C ALA A 29 -14.59 -6.15 11.95
N ALA A 30 -13.89 -6.74 12.91
CA ALA A 30 -13.77 -8.18 13.05
C ALA A 30 -15.11 -8.83 13.46
N GLU A 31 -15.83 -8.22 14.41
CA GLU A 31 -17.16 -8.67 14.82
C GLU A 31 -18.19 -8.54 13.69
N GLY A 32 -18.20 -7.41 12.98
CA GLY A 32 -19.10 -7.17 11.85
C GLY A 32 -18.90 -8.17 10.71
N PHE A 33 -17.64 -8.53 10.42
CA PHE A 33 -17.32 -9.63 9.53
C PHE A 33 -17.85 -10.97 10.07
N TRP A 34 -17.57 -11.30 11.33
CA TRP A 34 -17.90 -12.60 11.90
C TRP A 34 -19.41 -12.89 11.90
N HIS A 35 -20.23 -11.90 12.25
CA HIS A 35 -21.69 -12.00 12.19
C HIS A 35 -22.21 -12.11 10.75
N GLY A 36 -21.51 -11.50 9.79
CA GLY A 36 -21.84 -11.56 8.37
C GLY A 36 -21.44 -12.87 7.68
N GLY A 37 -20.54 -13.66 8.26
CA GLY A 37 -20.02 -14.91 7.70
C GLY A 37 -18.93 -14.72 6.65
N SER A 38 -19.24 -13.93 5.62
CA SER A 38 -18.32 -13.59 4.53
C SER A 38 -18.51 -12.14 4.09
N GLY A 39 -17.41 -11.47 3.72
CA GLY A 39 -17.43 -10.15 3.12
C GLY A 39 -16.14 -9.36 3.25
N VAL A 40 -16.18 -8.11 2.79
CA VAL A 40 -15.01 -7.24 2.67
C VAL A 40 -15.02 -6.19 3.78
N VAL A 41 -13.90 -6.06 4.46
CA VAL A 41 -13.57 -4.98 5.40
C VAL A 41 -12.65 -4.00 4.69
N VAL A 42 -13.13 -2.77 4.54
CA VAL A 42 -12.37 -1.67 3.95
C VAL A 42 -11.78 -0.84 5.08
N LEU A 43 -10.46 -0.87 5.17
CA LEU A 43 -9.71 -0.13 6.17
C LEU A 43 -8.48 0.50 5.53
N PRO A 44 -8.24 1.79 5.82
CA PRO A 44 -7.11 2.47 5.22
C PRO A 44 -5.75 1.90 5.62
N CYS A 45 -4.70 2.27 4.88
CA CYS A 45 -3.33 1.96 5.26
C CYS A 45 -3.00 2.46 6.67
N GLY A 46 -2.20 1.69 7.41
CA GLY A 46 -1.86 2.02 8.80
C GLY A 46 -3.00 1.81 9.81
N ALA A 47 -4.24 1.57 9.37
CA ALA A 47 -5.38 1.29 10.26
C ALA A 47 -5.31 -0.11 10.91
N GLY A 48 -4.34 -0.96 10.52
CA GLY A 48 -4.15 -2.29 11.09
C GLY A 48 -5.04 -3.37 10.49
N LYS A 49 -5.13 -3.46 9.15
CA LYS A 49 -5.82 -4.57 8.43
C LYS A 49 -5.39 -5.95 8.95
N THR A 50 -4.08 -6.15 9.15
CA THR A 50 -3.53 -7.39 9.70
C THR A 50 -4.04 -7.71 11.11
N ILE A 51 -4.23 -6.69 11.97
CA ILE A 51 -4.80 -6.87 13.31
C ILE A 51 -6.26 -7.31 13.22
N VAL A 52 -7.03 -6.74 12.30
CA VAL A 52 -8.42 -7.17 12.05
C VAL A 52 -8.47 -8.61 11.54
N GLY A 53 -7.55 -9.00 10.66
CA GLY A 53 -7.41 -10.39 10.24
C GLY A 53 -7.09 -11.32 11.41
N ALA A 54 -6.14 -10.96 12.27
CA ALA A 54 -5.81 -11.72 13.47
C ALA A 54 -6.98 -11.81 14.46
N ALA A 55 -7.76 -10.73 14.61
CA ALA A 55 -8.98 -10.73 15.43
C ALA A 55 -10.05 -11.66 14.83
N ALA A 56 -10.26 -11.63 13.52
CA ALA A 56 -11.16 -12.53 12.82
C ALA A 56 -10.74 -14.01 12.99
N MET A 57 -9.43 -14.30 12.96
CA MET A 57 -8.88 -15.62 13.27
C MET A 57 -9.17 -16.05 14.71
N ALA A 58 -9.06 -15.13 15.67
CA ALA A 58 -9.36 -15.40 17.08
C ALA A 58 -10.87 -15.63 17.33
N HIS A 59 -11.75 -15.02 16.53
CA HIS A 59 -13.18 -15.37 16.54
C HIS A 59 -13.45 -16.73 15.89
N ALA A 60 -12.75 -17.04 14.78
CA ALA A 60 -12.93 -18.28 14.06
C ALA A 60 -12.43 -19.51 14.82
N LYS A 61 -11.30 -19.39 15.53
CA LYS A 61 -10.62 -20.50 16.24
C LYS A 61 -10.49 -21.75 15.36
N ALA A 62 -10.12 -21.54 14.10
CA ALA A 62 -10.03 -22.55 13.07
C ALA A 62 -8.77 -22.35 12.21
N THR A 63 -8.41 -23.40 11.48
CA THR A 63 -7.35 -23.33 10.47
C THR A 63 -7.65 -22.21 9.47
N THR A 64 -6.61 -21.46 9.11
CA THR A 64 -6.76 -20.25 8.30
C THR A 64 -5.79 -20.24 7.15
N LEU A 65 -6.31 -19.99 5.95
CA LEU A 65 -5.52 -19.70 4.75
C LEU A 65 -5.51 -18.18 4.50
N ILE A 66 -4.32 -17.59 4.45
CA ILE A 66 -4.13 -16.16 4.21
C ILE A 66 -3.48 -15.98 2.85
N LEU A 67 -4.17 -15.31 1.93
CA LEU A 67 -3.71 -15.06 0.57
C LEU A 67 -3.19 -13.62 0.46
N VAL A 68 -1.93 -13.48 0.04
CA VAL A 68 -1.22 -12.20 -0.03
C VAL A 68 -0.61 -11.95 -1.41
N THR A 69 -0.19 -10.71 -1.65
CA THR A 69 0.32 -10.26 -2.95
C THR A 69 1.72 -10.81 -3.28
N ASN A 70 2.60 -10.87 -2.29
CA ASN A 70 3.99 -11.27 -2.46
C ASN A 70 4.59 -11.87 -1.17
N THR A 71 5.82 -12.38 -1.27
CA THR A 71 6.53 -13.04 -0.16
C THR A 71 6.86 -12.11 1.01
N ILE A 72 6.84 -10.80 0.79
CA ILE A 72 7.20 -9.81 1.80
C ILE A 72 5.99 -9.49 2.65
N ALA A 73 4.82 -9.32 2.02
CA ALA A 73 3.56 -9.31 2.72
C ALA A 73 3.38 -10.60 3.55
N ALA A 74 3.78 -11.76 3.00
CA ALA A 74 3.71 -13.03 3.75
C ALA A 74 4.55 -13.01 5.03
N ARG A 75 5.78 -12.48 4.96
CA ARG A 75 6.67 -12.34 6.14
C ARG A 75 6.10 -11.34 7.15
N GLN A 76 5.59 -10.20 6.70
CA GLN A 76 4.96 -9.20 7.57
C GLN A 76 3.75 -9.79 8.32
N TRP A 77 2.90 -10.55 7.62
CA TRP A 77 1.80 -11.28 8.25
C TRP A 77 2.31 -12.28 9.29
N ARG A 78 3.34 -13.08 8.97
CA ARG A 78 3.92 -14.04 9.91
C ARG A 78 4.44 -13.36 11.17
N GLU A 79 5.21 -12.29 11.03
CA GLU A 79 5.77 -11.53 12.16
C GLU A 79 4.66 -10.92 13.03
N GLU A 80 3.64 -10.31 12.42
CA GLU A 80 2.55 -9.70 13.18
C GLU A 80 1.69 -10.76 13.88
N LEU A 81 1.43 -11.92 13.26
CA LEU A 81 0.71 -13.02 13.91
C LEU A 81 1.46 -13.55 15.13
N LEU A 82 2.77 -13.82 15.01
CA LEU A 82 3.59 -14.29 16.14
C LEU A 82 3.65 -13.25 17.27
N LYS A 83 3.64 -11.96 16.93
CA LYS A 83 3.69 -10.88 17.91
C LYS A 83 2.35 -10.64 18.61
N ARG A 84 1.23 -10.85 17.93
CA ARG A 84 -0.10 -10.40 18.36
C ARG A 84 -1.04 -11.51 18.77
N THR A 85 -0.69 -12.77 18.51
CA THR A 85 -1.53 -13.93 18.80
C THR A 85 -0.80 -14.94 19.69
N THR A 86 -1.51 -15.99 20.10
CA THR A 86 -0.97 -17.14 20.85
C THR A 86 -0.23 -18.16 19.97
N LEU A 87 -0.12 -17.92 18.65
CA LEU A 87 0.50 -18.84 17.70
C LEU A 87 2.02 -18.92 17.87
N ASN A 88 2.56 -20.11 17.62
CA ASN A 88 3.98 -20.39 17.59
C ASN A 88 4.50 -20.52 16.14
N GLU A 89 5.84 -20.51 15.98
CA GLU A 89 6.48 -20.54 14.66
C GLU A 89 6.16 -21.79 13.82
N ASP A 90 5.92 -22.92 14.47
CA ASP A 90 5.64 -24.21 13.85
C ASP A 90 4.17 -24.36 13.41
N GLU A 91 3.30 -23.47 13.86
CA GLU A 91 1.88 -23.43 13.48
C GLU A 91 1.65 -22.61 12.20
N ILE A 92 2.65 -21.82 11.77
CA ILE A 92 2.56 -20.91 10.62
C ILE A 92 3.45 -21.38 9.46
N GLY A 93 2.81 -21.78 8.36
CA GLY A 93 3.43 -22.17 7.10
C GLY A 93 3.47 -21.05 6.07
N GLU A 94 4.44 -21.10 5.15
CA GLU A 94 4.52 -20.21 3.99
C GLU A 94 4.43 -21.04 2.70
N TYR A 95 3.50 -20.66 1.83
CA TYR A 95 3.28 -21.27 0.53
C TYR A 95 3.50 -20.26 -0.60
N SER A 96 4.75 -20.16 -1.02
CA SER A 96 5.24 -19.24 -2.05
C SER A 96 5.97 -19.98 -3.17
N GLY A 97 6.48 -19.25 -4.17
CA GLY A 97 7.27 -19.86 -5.26
C GLY A 97 8.55 -20.53 -4.76
N SER A 98 9.08 -20.08 -3.63
CA SER A 98 10.34 -20.55 -3.02
C SER A 98 10.12 -21.54 -1.87
N LYS A 99 8.97 -21.50 -1.20
CA LYS A 99 8.72 -22.26 0.03
C LYS A 99 7.34 -22.92 -0.04
N LYS A 100 7.22 -24.20 0.34
CA LYS A 100 5.97 -24.97 0.21
C LYS A 100 5.65 -25.67 1.53
N GLU A 101 5.37 -24.89 2.56
CA GLU A 101 5.01 -25.40 3.87
C GLU A 101 3.53 -25.13 4.13
N ILE A 102 2.77 -26.21 4.34
CA ILE A 102 1.37 -26.15 4.75
C ILE A 102 1.30 -26.51 6.23
N ARG A 103 0.64 -25.65 7.00
CA ARG A 103 0.43 -25.75 8.45
C ARG A 103 -1.00 -25.30 8.79
N PRO A 104 -1.49 -25.48 10.03
CA PRO A 104 -2.83 -25.03 10.44
C PRO A 104 -3.12 -23.56 10.11
N ILE A 105 -2.09 -22.71 10.12
CA ILE A 105 -2.12 -21.37 9.57
C ILE A 105 -1.15 -21.30 8.40
N THR A 106 -1.66 -21.05 7.20
CA THR A 106 -0.81 -21.01 5.99
C THR A 106 -0.96 -19.67 5.29
N ILE A 107 0.17 -19.03 5.00
CA ILE A 107 0.24 -17.77 4.26
C ILE A 107 0.75 -18.06 2.85
N ALA A 108 -0.07 -17.82 1.83
CA ALA A 108 0.23 -18.15 0.45
C ALA A 108 0.18 -16.93 -0.48
N THR A 109 1.03 -16.90 -1.50
CA THR A 109 0.99 -15.79 -2.48
C THR A 109 0.04 -16.08 -3.63
N TYR A 110 -0.69 -15.05 -4.12
CA TYR A 110 -1.62 -15.19 -5.24
C TYR A 110 -0.96 -15.80 -6.50
N GLN A 111 0.29 -15.44 -6.77
CA GLN A 111 1.02 -15.91 -7.94
C GLN A 111 1.14 -17.44 -8.00
N VAL A 112 1.29 -18.10 -6.84
CA VAL A 112 1.39 -19.56 -6.79
C VAL A 112 0.07 -20.21 -7.21
N MET A 113 -1.06 -19.61 -6.87
CA MET A 113 -2.39 -20.11 -7.27
C MET A 113 -2.64 -19.99 -8.78
N THR A 114 -2.01 -19.01 -9.43
CA THR A 114 -2.18 -18.77 -10.88
C THR A 114 -1.21 -19.55 -11.77
N LYS A 115 -0.20 -20.23 -11.20
CA LYS A 115 0.77 -21.03 -11.99
C LYS A 115 0.10 -22.27 -12.56
N LYS A 116 0.16 -22.41 -13.89
CA LYS A 116 -0.30 -23.61 -14.60
C LYS A 116 0.83 -24.63 -14.73
N LYS A 117 0.52 -25.90 -14.46
CA LYS A 117 1.37 -27.06 -14.80
C LYS A 117 0.52 -27.99 -15.66
N ASN A 118 0.98 -28.29 -16.88
CA ASN A 118 0.25 -29.13 -17.84
C ASN A 118 -1.19 -28.68 -18.12
N GLY A 119 -1.43 -27.36 -18.19
CA GLY A 119 -2.76 -26.81 -18.48
C GLY A 119 -3.72 -26.74 -17.29
N VAL A 120 -3.39 -27.38 -16.16
CA VAL A 120 -4.14 -27.34 -14.90
C VAL A 120 -3.45 -26.39 -13.93
N TYR A 121 -4.21 -25.70 -13.07
CA TYR A 121 -3.62 -24.84 -12.04
C TYR A 121 -2.95 -25.73 -10.98
N ALA A 122 -1.63 -25.57 -10.83
CA ALA A 122 -0.75 -26.56 -10.22
C ALA A 122 -0.88 -26.70 -8.69
N HIS A 123 -1.66 -25.82 -8.07
CA HIS A 123 -1.71 -25.65 -6.62
C HIS A 123 -3.14 -25.53 -6.09
N LEU A 124 -4.13 -26.02 -6.86
CA LEU A 124 -5.52 -26.10 -6.42
C LEU A 124 -5.66 -26.95 -5.15
N ASP A 125 -4.84 -27.99 -5.04
CA ASP A 125 -4.76 -28.84 -3.86
C ASP A 125 -4.57 -28.04 -2.57
N LEU A 126 -4.00 -26.83 -2.58
CA LEU A 126 -3.87 -26.03 -1.35
C LEU A 126 -5.23 -25.78 -0.68
N PHE A 127 -6.27 -25.51 -1.46
CA PHE A 127 -7.62 -25.29 -0.91
C PHE A 127 -8.27 -26.58 -0.36
N ASP A 128 -7.81 -27.74 -0.85
CA ASP A 128 -8.33 -29.05 -0.47
C ASP A 128 -7.44 -29.78 0.55
N THR A 129 -6.19 -29.35 0.72
CA THR A 129 -5.18 -30.01 1.56
C THR A 129 -5.45 -29.89 3.06
N HIS A 130 -6.22 -28.89 3.46
CA HIS A 130 -6.69 -28.70 4.84
C HIS A 130 -8.14 -28.24 4.80
N ASP A 131 -8.89 -28.62 5.83
CA ASP A 131 -10.25 -28.14 5.98
C ASP A 131 -10.24 -26.73 6.59
N TRP A 132 -10.00 -25.72 5.75
CA TRP A 132 -9.89 -24.32 6.16
C TRP A 132 -11.22 -23.80 6.70
N GLY A 133 -11.24 -23.31 7.95
CA GLY A 133 -12.41 -22.65 8.53
C GLY A 133 -12.55 -21.18 8.14
N LEU A 134 -11.42 -20.54 7.82
CA LEU A 134 -11.36 -19.14 7.39
C LEU A 134 -10.38 -18.95 6.24
N ILE A 135 -10.79 -18.18 5.24
CA ILE A 135 -9.90 -17.69 4.18
C ILE A 135 -9.84 -16.17 4.24
N ILE A 136 -8.63 -15.64 4.34
CA ILE A 136 -8.36 -14.20 4.34
C ILE A 136 -7.71 -13.83 3.02
N TYR A 137 -8.28 -12.86 2.32
CA TYR A 137 -7.72 -12.26 1.11
C TYR A 137 -7.18 -10.88 1.48
N ASP A 138 -5.87 -10.70 1.44
CA ASP A 138 -5.25 -9.40 1.66
C ASP A 138 -5.08 -8.63 0.33
N GLU A 139 -5.24 -7.32 0.39
CA GLU A 139 -5.30 -6.42 -0.76
C GLU A 139 -6.19 -6.95 -1.90
N VAL A 140 -7.47 -7.21 -1.59
CA VAL A 140 -8.42 -7.88 -2.51
C VAL A 140 -8.58 -7.19 -3.86
N HIS A 141 -8.28 -5.89 -3.95
CA HIS A 141 -8.31 -5.11 -5.19
C HIS A 141 -7.26 -5.59 -6.21
N LEU A 142 -6.24 -6.35 -5.76
CA LEU A 142 -5.20 -6.94 -6.61
C LEU A 142 -5.48 -8.41 -6.98
N LEU A 143 -6.66 -8.93 -6.66
CA LEU A 143 -7.03 -10.32 -6.95
C LEU A 143 -6.96 -10.60 -8.46
N PRO A 144 -6.15 -11.58 -8.90
CA PRO A 144 -6.11 -11.97 -10.30
C PRO A 144 -7.44 -12.57 -10.78
N ALA A 145 -7.85 -12.22 -12.01
CA ALA A 145 -9.04 -12.77 -12.67
C ALA A 145 -9.20 -14.32 -12.60
N PRO A 146 -8.13 -15.13 -12.71
CA PRO A 146 -8.25 -16.59 -12.58
C PRO A 146 -8.74 -17.07 -11.21
N ILE A 147 -8.47 -16.33 -10.12
CA ILE A 147 -8.87 -16.75 -8.77
C ILE A 147 -10.39 -16.76 -8.62
N PHE A 148 -11.10 -15.86 -9.32
CA PHE A 148 -12.56 -15.81 -9.36
C PHE A 148 -13.21 -17.03 -10.01
N ARG A 149 -12.45 -17.86 -10.72
CA ARG A 149 -12.96 -19.10 -11.35
C ARG A 149 -12.86 -20.32 -10.44
N PHE A 150 -12.14 -20.24 -9.31
CA PHE A 150 -11.98 -21.35 -8.36
C PHE A 150 -13.05 -21.37 -7.26
N THR A 151 -14.20 -20.77 -7.52
CA THR A 151 -15.16 -20.37 -6.48
C THR A 151 -16.00 -21.51 -5.92
N ALA A 152 -16.34 -22.53 -6.69
CA ALA A 152 -17.35 -23.52 -6.32
C ALA A 152 -17.09 -24.19 -4.95
N ASP A 153 -15.88 -24.71 -4.69
CA ASP A 153 -15.55 -25.43 -3.45
C ASP A 153 -15.16 -24.49 -2.29
N ILE A 154 -14.82 -23.25 -2.61
CA ILE A 154 -14.44 -22.22 -1.63
C ILE A 154 -15.69 -21.49 -1.09
N GLN A 155 -16.81 -21.51 -1.83
CA GLN A 155 -18.03 -20.74 -1.52
C GLN A 155 -18.66 -21.09 -0.16
N SER A 156 -18.48 -22.31 0.35
CA SER A 156 -19.03 -22.75 1.64
C SER A 156 -18.21 -22.33 2.86
N ARG A 157 -17.00 -21.78 2.68
CA ARG A 157 -16.12 -21.34 3.77
C ARG A 157 -16.33 -19.87 4.12
N ARG A 158 -15.96 -19.47 5.34
CA ARG A 158 -15.95 -18.04 5.71
C ARG A 158 -14.83 -17.31 4.98
N ARG A 159 -15.14 -16.15 4.41
CA ARG A 159 -14.20 -15.37 3.58
C ARG A 159 -14.12 -13.92 4.02
N LEU A 160 -12.94 -13.53 4.48
CA LEU A 160 -12.64 -12.15 4.83
C LEU A 160 -11.81 -11.50 3.72
N GLY A 161 -12.30 -10.42 3.15
CA GLY A 161 -11.50 -9.55 2.29
C GLY A 161 -10.97 -8.36 3.07
N LEU A 162 -9.67 -8.10 3.02
CA LEU A 162 -9.04 -6.92 3.61
C LEU A 162 -8.51 -6.03 2.49
N THR A 163 -8.88 -4.75 2.51
CA THR A 163 -8.38 -3.80 1.50
C THR A 163 -8.48 -2.37 2.00
N ALA A 164 -7.62 -1.49 1.48
CA ALA A 164 -7.78 -0.05 1.69
C ALA A 164 -8.75 0.60 0.70
N THR A 165 -9.17 -0.14 -0.33
CA THR A 165 -9.99 0.39 -1.43
C THR A 165 -10.69 -0.73 -2.17
N LEU A 166 -11.90 -0.45 -2.66
CA LEU A 166 -12.68 -1.38 -3.48
C LEU A 166 -12.63 -1.05 -4.96
N VAL A 167 -12.13 0.13 -5.34
CA VAL A 167 -11.99 0.53 -6.74
C VAL A 167 -11.00 -0.43 -7.42
N ARG A 168 -11.22 -0.81 -8.67
CA ARG A 168 -10.22 -1.54 -9.46
C ARG A 168 -9.92 -0.81 -10.77
N GLU A 169 -8.67 -0.90 -11.23
CA GLU A 169 -8.27 -0.26 -12.48
C GLU A 169 -8.91 -0.88 -13.72
N ASP A 170 -9.24 -2.17 -13.64
CA ASP A 170 -9.94 -2.91 -14.69
C ASP A 170 -11.48 -2.75 -14.60
N GLY A 171 -11.99 -2.00 -13.62
CA GLY A 171 -13.42 -1.80 -13.39
C GLY A 171 -14.18 -3.06 -12.89
N MET A 172 -13.48 -4.12 -12.52
CA MET A 172 -14.08 -5.41 -12.14
C MET A 172 -14.30 -5.56 -10.62
N GLU A 173 -14.57 -4.46 -9.93
CA GLU A 173 -14.85 -4.43 -8.48
C GLU A 173 -16.05 -5.30 -8.09
N GLY A 174 -17.05 -5.44 -8.96
CA GLY A 174 -18.20 -6.33 -8.78
C GLY A 174 -17.85 -7.81 -8.59
N GLU A 175 -16.72 -8.26 -9.15
CA GLU A 175 -16.28 -9.66 -8.99
C GLU A 175 -15.79 -9.95 -7.58
N VAL A 176 -15.21 -8.96 -6.89
CA VAL A 176 -14.75 -9.10 -5.49
C VAL A 176 -15.92 -9.42 -4.59
N PHE A 177 -17.06 -8.72 -4.75
CA PHE A 177 -18.25 -8.97 -3.95
C PHE A 177 -18.89 -10.32 -4.27
N SER A 178 -18.81 -10.76 -5.52
CA SER A 178 -19.29 -12.09 -5.93
C SER A 178 -18.45 -13.21 -5.31
N LEU A 179 -17.13 -13.02 -5.18
CA LEU A 179 -16.22 -14.01 -4.59
C LEU A 179 -16.28 -14.02 -3.07
N ILE A 180 -16.08 -12.87 -2.44
CA ILE A 180 -15.83 -12.74 -0.99
C ILE A 180 -17.12 -12.43 -0.25
N GLY A 181 -18.07 -11.73 -0.85
CA GLY A 181 -19.28 -11.24 -0.21
C GLY A 181 -19.31 -9.72 -0.11
N PRO A 182 -20.41 -9.16 0.43
CA PRO A 182 -20.64 -7.72 0.44
C PRO A 182 -19.65 -6.97 1.34
N LYS A 183 -19.58 -5.65 1.18
CA LYS A 183 -18.87 -4.77 2.12
C LYS A 183 -19.52 -4.86 3.50
N ARG A 184 -18.76 -5.35 4.50
CA ARG A 184 -19.23 -5.55 5.90
C ARG A 184 -18.88 -4.40 6.81
N TYR A 185 -17.75 -3.77 6.54
CA TYR A 185 -17.25 -2.67 7.33
C TYR A 185 -16.49 -1.71 6.42
N ASP A 186 -16.69 -0.42 6.64
CA ASP A 186 -16.04 0.65 5.91
C ASP A 186 -15.93 1.85 6.84
N VAL A 187 -14.71 2.28 7.10
CA VAL A 187 -14.46 3.48 7.90
C VAL A 187 -13.61 4.43 7.08
N PRO A 188 -14.11 5.65 6.82
CA PRO A 188 -13.33 6.68 6.13
C PRO A 188 -12.06 7.03 6.89
N TRP A 189 -10.98 7.36 6.16
CA TRP A 189 -9.71 7.81 6.73
C TRP A 189 -9.89 8.91 7.79
N LYS A 190 -10.70 9.92 7.45
CA LYS A 190 -10.96 11.11 8.27
C LYS A 190 -11.57 10.77 9.63
N GLU A 191 -12.34 9.70 9.74
CA GLU A 191 -12.89 9.24 11.01
C GLU A 191 -11.78 8.65 11.90
N ILE A 192 -10.92 7.81 11.35
CA ILE A 192 -9.80 7.19 12.08
C ILE A 192 -8.75 8.24 12.45
N GLU A 193 -8.50 9.21 11.57
CA GLU A 193 -7.70 10.39 11.82
C GLU A 193 -8.26 11.23 12.98
N SER A 194 -9.58 11.53 12.97
CA SER A 194 -10.23 12.30 14.03
C SER A 194 -10.15 11.64 15.41
N GLN A 195 -10.02 10.30 15.44
CA GLN A 195 -9.83 9.51 16.64
C GLN A 195 -8.35 9.40 17.08
N GLY A 196 -7.43 10.05 16.34
CA GLY A 196 -5.99 10.07 16.65
C GLY A 196 -5.25 8.78 16.34
N TYR A 197 -5.88 7.85 15.62
CA TYR A 197 -5.30 6.53 15.32
C TYR A 197 -4.40 6.54 14.09
N ILE A 198 -4.60 7.53 13.23
CA ILE A 198 -3.88 7.79 12.00
C ILE A 198 -3.51 9.28 11.96
N ALA A 199 -2.38 9.57 11.34
CA ALA A 199 -1.83 10.91 11.25
C ALA A 199 -2.53 11.78 10.21
N PRO A 200 -2.73 13.09 10.49
CA PRO A 200 -3.10 14.04 9.44
C PRO A 200 -1.97 14.18 8.43
N ALA A 201 -2.32 14.03 7.15
CA ALA A 201 -1.43 14.27 6.03
C ALA A 201 -2.03 15.34 5.11
N GLU A 202 -1.25 16.37 4.80
CA GLU A 202 -1.62 17.41 3.85
C GLU A 202 -1.07 17.05 2.47
N CYS A 203 -1.95 16.83 1.49
CA CYS A 203 -1.57 16.62 0.09
C CYS A 203 -1.55 17.96 -0.64
N ILE A 204 -0.40 18.31 -1.22
CA ILE A 204 -0.16 19.57 -1.90
C ILE A 204 0.29 19.29 -3.34
N GLU A 205 -0.54 19.64 -4.31
CA GLU A 205 -0.20 19.63 -5.74
C GLU A 205 0.47 20.96 -6.10
N VAL A 206 1.73 20.89 -6.53
CA VAL A 206 2.49 22.05 -7.01
C VAL A 206 2.49 22.06 -8.53
N ARG A 207 1.77 23.02 -9.11
CA ARG A 207 1.69 23.16 -10.57
C ARG A 207 2.86 23.98 -11.10
N VAL A 208 3.55 23.42 -12.09
CA VAL A 208 4.64 24.10 -12.79
C VAL A 208 4.22 24.46 -14.21
N ASN A 209 4.58 25.65 -14.65
CA ASN A 209 4.42 26.06 -16.04
C ASN A 209 5.69 25.69 -16.80
N LEU A 210 5.57 24.86 -17.84
CA LEU A 210 6.71 24.54 -18.69
C LEU A 210 7.25 25.80 -19.39
N THR A 211 8.57 25.88 -19.50
CA THR A 211 9.21 26.89 -20.36
C THR A 211 8.82 26.69 -21.82
N GLU A 212 9.01 27.70 -22.67
CA GLU A 212 8.70 27.57 -24.11
C GLU A 212 9.46 26.39 -24.76
N GLY A 213 10.73 26.21 -24.40
CA GLY A 213 11.54 25.10 -24.89
C GLY A 213 11.01 23.73 -24.45
N GLU A 214 10.68 23.57 -23.16
CA GLU A 214 10.09 22.33 -22.63
C GLU A 214 8.71 22.05 -23.23
N ARG A 215 7.89 23.09 -23.44
CA ARG A 215 6.57 22.96 -24.08
C ARG A 215 6.70 22.52 -25.54
N LEU A 216 7.67 23.06 -26.28
CA LEU A 216 7.96 22.63 -27.65
C LEU A 216 8.40 21.16 -27.68
N LEU A 217 9.36 20.78 -26.83
CA LEU A 217 9.82 19.39 -26.71
C LEU A 217 8.67 18.43 -26.41
N TYR A 218 7.76 18.81 -25.51
CA TYR A 218 6.57 18.03 -25.18
C TYR A 218 5.60 17.92 -26.37
N ALA A 219 5.33 19.04 -27.05
CA ALA A 219 4.40 19.07 -28.18
C ALA A 219 4.88 18.22 -29.36
N THR A 220 6.20 18.17 -29.60
CA THR A 220 6.81 17.36 -30.65
C THR A 220 7.14 15.93 -30.22
N ALA A 221 6.94 15.58 -28.96
CA ALA A 221 7.24 14.24 -28.47
C ALA A 221 6.22 13.21 -28.98
N GLU A 222 6.74 12.04 -29.34
CA GLU A 222 5.92 10.86 -29.63
C GLU A 222 5.00 10.54 -28.46
N PRO A 223 3.74 10.11 -28.71
CA PRO A 223 2.74 9.88 -27.66
C PRO A 223 3.24 9.06 -26.46
N GLU A 224 4.04 8.03 -26.74
CA GLU A 224 4.63 7.12 -25.74
C GLU A 224 5.65 7.80 -24.82
N ASN A 225 6.32 8.84 -25.32
CA ASN A 225 7.37 9.58 -24.61
C ASN A 225 6.87 10.87 -23.95
N ARG A 226 5.67 11.36 -24.32
CA ARG A 226 5.10 12.62 -23.82
C ARG A 226 5.15 12.73 -22.30
N TYR A 227 4.78 11.65 -21.60
CA TYR A 227 4.82 11.67 -20.14
C TYR A 227 6.23 11.85 -19.59
N ARG A 228 7.20 11.09 -20.11
CA ARG A 228 8.59 11.22 -19.68
C ARG A 228 9.05 12.65 -19.86
N VAL A 229 8.80 13.23 -21.04
CA VAL A 229 9.22 14.59 -21.38
C VAL A 229 8.65 15.62 -20.41
N CYS A 230 7.36 15.57 -20.08
CA CYS A 230 6.78 16.52 -19.12
C CYS A 230 7.12 16.20 -17.66
N ALA A 231 7.43 14.95 -17.32
CA ALA A 231 7.75 14.53 -15.96
C ALA A 231 9.21 14.78 -15.57
N THR A 232 10.14 14.83 -16.52
CA THR A 232 11.60 15.00 -16.28
C THR A 232 12.12 16.41 -16.55
N THR A 233 11.24 17.41 -16.58
CA THR A 233 11.61 18.80 -16.90
C THR A 233 12.49 19.43 -15.84
N ARG A 234 13.34 20.39 -16.25
CA ARG A 234 14.19 21.14 -15.33
C ARG A 234 13.33 22.02 -14.43
N THR A 235 12.23 22.54 -14.95
CA THR A 235 11.27 23.33 -14.17
C THR A 235 10.75 22.57 -12.95
N LYS A 236 10.42 21.27 -13.08
CA LYS A 236 10.01 20.45 -11.92
C LYS A 236 11.15 20.28 -10.91
N ARG A 237 12.39 20.12 -11.40
CA ARG A 237 13.58 19.97 -10.56
C ARG A 237 13.80 21.16 -9.64
N ASN A 238 13.75 22.38 -10.20
CA ASN A 238 13.91 23.62 -9.43
C ASN A 238 12.89 23.71 -8.28
N VAL A 239 11.66 23.25 -8.50
CA VAL A 239 10.63 23.20 -7.44
C VAL A 239 10.97 22.18 -6.37
N VAL A 240 11.46 20.99 -6.74
CA VAL A 240 11.90 19.98 -5.77
C VAL A 240 13.05 20.52 -4.93
N GLU A 241 14.04 21.18 -5.53
CA GLU A 241 15.16 21.81 -4.82
C GLU A 241 14.65 22.83 -3.79
N ALA A 242 13.77 23.75 -4.21
CA ALA A 242 13.18 24.75 -3.32
C ALA A 242 12.37 24.13 -2.16
N LEU A 243 11.64 23.04 -2.43
CA LEU A 243 10.90 22.32 -1.39
C LEU A 243 11.83 21.62 -0.40
N VAL A 244 12.91 20.98 -0.88
CA VAL A 244 13.91 20.33 -0.01
C VAL A 244 14.60 21.38 0.87
N GLU A 245 14.98 22.53 0.31
CA GLU A 245 15.59 23.63 1.05
C GLU A 245 14.64 24.20 2.11
N LYS A 246 13.37 24.43 1.75
CA LYS A 246 12.35 24.91 2.69
C LYS A 246 12.18 23.97 3.90
N HIS A 247 12.27 22.67 3.66
CA HIS A 247 12.14 21.63 4.68
C HIS A 247 13.49 21.16 5.22
N ALA A 248 14.52 22.01 5.16
CA ALA A 248 15.82 21.72 5.75
C ALA A 248 15.69 21.39 7.25
N GLY A 249 16.29 20.26 7.66
CA GLY A 249 16.21 19.74 9.02
C GLY A 249 15.00 18.82 9.28
N GLU A 250 14.08 18.68 8.33
CA GLU A 250 13.03 17.65 8.36
C GLU A 250 13.47 16.40 7.59
N GLN A 251 12.83 15.26 7.86
CA GLN A 251 13.05 14.04 7.08
C GLN A 251 12.27 14.11 5.77
N VAL A 252 12.98 14.39 4.68
CA VAL A 252 12.47 14.58 3.32
C VAL A 252 12.77 13.36 2.45
N LEU A 253 11.73 12.74 1.91
CA LEU A 253 11.85 11.63 0.96
C LEU A 253 11.44 12.09 -0.44
N VAL A 254 12.38 12.11 -1.39
CA VAL A 254 12.13 12.46 -2.79
C VAL A 254 11.91 11.19 -3.61
N ILE A 255 10.82 11.11 -4.35
CA ILE A 255 10.36 9.91 -5.04
C ILE A 255 10.18 10.20 -6.53
N GLY A 256 10.72 9.33 -7.38
CA GLY A 256 10.48 9.40 -8.83
C GLY A 256 10.48 8.06 -9.55
N GLN A 257 10.04 8.09 -10.80
CA GLN A 257 10.02 6.93 -11.70
C GLN A 257 11.32 6.80 -12.50
N TYR A 258 11.84 7.92 -13.01
CA TYR A 258 12.92 7.95 -13.99
C TYR A 258 14.29 8.03 -13.33
N ILE A 259 15.15 7.05 -13.59
CA ILE A 259 16.43 6.90 -12.90
C ILE A 259 17.39 8.05 -13.20
N ASP A 260 17.47 8.46 -14.47
CA ASP A 260 18.25 9.60 -14.95
C ASP A 260 17.82 10.91 -14.28
N GLN A 261 16.52 11.13 -14.14
CA GLN A 261 16.00 12.28 -13.40
C GLN A 261 16.43 12.26 -11.93
N LEU A 262 16.42 11.09 -11.30
CA LEU A 262 16.76 10.92 -9.88
C LEU A 262 18.26 11.04 -9.63
N ASP A 263 19.10 10.61 -10.59
CA ASP A 263 20.55 10.84 -10.57
C ASP A 263 20.85 12.34 -10.54
N GLU A 264 20.28 13.10 -11.48
CA GLU A 264 20.50 14.54 -11.53
C GLU A 264 20.01 15.25 -10.25
N LEU A 265 18.87 14.81 -9.69
CA LEU A 265 18.37 15.32 -8.40
C LEU A 265 19.29 14.98 -7.24
N SER A 266 19.77 13.74 -7.15
CA SER A 266 20.67 13.28 -6.09
C SER A 266 22.00 14.04 -6.11
N GLU A 267 22.58 14.24 -7.30
CA GLU A 267 23.80 15.02 -7.48
C GLU A 267 23.59 16.49 -7.08
N THR A 268 22.51 17.11 -7.58
CA THR A 268 22.25 18.53 -7.33
C THR A 268 21.93 18.81 -5.85
N LEU A 269 21.19 17.92 -5.20
CA LEU A 269 20.86 18.04 -3.77
C LEU A 269 22.02 17.58 -2.87
N GLY A 270 22.99 16.82 -3.39
CA GLY A 270 24.09 16.24 -2.62
C GLY A 270 23.63 15.17 -1.63
N VAL A 271 22.61 14.38 -1.99
CA VAL A 271 21.96 13.41 -1.08
C VAL A 271 22.00 11.99 -1.65
N PRO A 272 21.95 10.92 -0.82
CA PRO A 272 21.98 9.55 -1.32
C PRO A 272 20.76 9.18 -2.17
N LEU A 273 20.97 8.24 -3.09
CA LEU A 273 19.96 7.72 -4.00
C LEU A 273 19.86 6.19 -3.91
N ILE A 274 18.64 5.68 -3.78
CA ILE A 274 18.34 4.24 -3.83
C ILE A 274 17.56 3.91 -5.10
N LYS A 275 18.07 2.93 -5.84
CA LYS A 275 17.52 2.42 -7.10
C LYS A 275 17.25 0.92 -7.01
N GLY A 276 16.76 0.35 -8.11
CA GLY A 276 16.44 -1.08 -8.21
C GLY A 276 17.68 -1.99 -8.09
N ASP A 277 18.82 -1.52 -8.57
CA ASP A 277 20.12 -2.20 -8.54
C ASP A 277 20.94 -1.94 -7.26
N THR A 278 20.51 -1.02 -6.40
CA THR A 278 21.14 -0.79 -5.09
C THR A 278 21.10 -2.09 -4.25
N PRO A 279 22.26 -2.61 -3.80
CA PRO A 279 22.34 -3.81 -2.99
C PRO A 279 21.48 -3.74 -1.72
N ILE A 280 20.88 -4.87 -1.32
CA ILE A 280 19.99 -4.96 -0.15
C ILE A 280 20.66 -4.41 1.12
N LYS A 281 21.92 -4.79 1.36
CA LYS A 281 22.68 -4.34 2.54
C LYS A 281 22.87 -2.81 2.55
N GLU A 282 23.17 -2.22 1.41
CA GLU A 282 23.36 -0.77 1.29
C GLU A 282 22.04 -0.04 1.49
N ARG A 283 20.96 -0.56 0.92
CA ARG A 283 19.61 -0.05 1.11
C ARG A 283 19.19 -0.04 2.59
N GLU A 284 19.44 -1.14 3.32
CA GLU A 284 19.17 -1.23 4.76
C GLU A 284 19.96 -0.20 5.57
N ILE A 285 21.23 0.01 5.25
CA ILE A 285 22.08 1.03 5.88
C ILE A 285 21.49 2.42 5.66
N LEU A 286 21.20 2.80 4.41
CA LEU A 286 20.68 4.12 4.08
C LEU A 286 19.31 4.38 4.73
N PHE A 287 18.41 3.40 4.72
CA PHE A 287 17.13 3.52 5.42
C PHE A 287 17.30 3.67 6.93
N ASN A 288 18.23 2.96 7.56
CA ASN A 288 18.49 3.12 8.99
C ASN A 288 19.11 4.49 9.32
N LYS A 289 20.03 4.99 8.49
CA LYS A 289 20.56 6.36 8.61
C LYS A 289 19.46 7.41 8.49
N PHE A 290 18.51 7.20 7.57
CA PHE A 290 17.37 8.08 7.42
C PHE A 290 16.44 8.02 8.64
N ARG A 291 16.09 6.81 9.13
CA ARG A 291 15.24 6.63 10.33
C ARG A 291 15.82 7.29 11.58
N THR A 292 17.14 7.18 11.76
CA THR A 292 17.86 7.75 12.91
C THR A 292 18.09 9.25 12.76
N GLY A 293 17.86 9.83 11.57
CA GLY A 293 18.08 11.24 11.28
C GLY A 293 19.53 11.61 11.00
N GLU A 294 20.44 10.63 10.82
CA GLU A 294 21.83 10.88 10.38
C GLU A 294 21.84 11.49 8.97
N ILE A 295 20.91 11.04 8.12
CA ILE A 295 20.58 11.72 6.87
C ILE A 295 19.14 12.20 6.93
N THR A 296 18.91 13.45 6.53
CA THR A 296 17.58 14.07 6.56
C THR A 296 16.90 14.06 5.20
N CYS A 297 17.65 13.82 4.11
CA CYS A 297 17.08 13.74 2.76
C CYS A 297 17.55 12.49 2.04
N LEU A 298 16.64 11.82 1.34
CA LEU A 298 16.90 10.60 0.59
C LEU A 298 16.09 10.61 -0.72
N VAL A 299 16.73 10.25 -1.83
CA VAL A 299 16.06 10.08 -3.12
C VAL A 299 15.84 8.59 -3.37
N VAL A 300 14.64 8.20 -3.80
CA VAL A 300 14.28 6.80 -4.04
C VAL A 300 13.54 6.62 -5.37
N SER A 301 13.86 5.55 -6.09
CA SER A 301 13.15 5.18 -7.32
C SER A 301 11.97 4.24 -7.07
N LYS A 302 10.97 4.25 -7.97
CA LYS A 302 9.80 3.35 -7.91
C LYS A 302 10.19 1.88 -7.71
N VAL A 303 11.28 1.41 -8.32
CA VAL A 303 11.67 -0.01 -8.29
C VAL A 303 12.22 -0.44 -6.91
N ALA A 304 12.63 0.51 -6.07
CA ALA A 304 13.00 0.23 -4.68
C ALA A 304 11.79 -0.13 -3.79
N ASN A 305 10.56 0.18 -4.23
CA ASN A 305 9.35 0.20 -3.37
C ASN A 305 8.59 -1.12 -3.22
N PHE A 306 8.83 -2.16 -4.02
CA PHE A 306 7.92 -3.33 -4.02
C PHE A 306 8.11 -4.28 -2.83
N SER A 307 9.03 -3.98 -1.92
CA SER A 307 9.60 -5.02 -1.06
C SER A 307 10.05 -4.60 0.33
N ILE A 308 10.13 -3.30 0.63
CA ILE A 308 10.73 -2.85 1.88
C ILE A 308 9.89 -1.72 2.46
N ASP A 309 9.71 -1.78 3.78
CA ASP A 309 9.09 -0.74 4.59
C ASP A 309 9.87 0.57 4.42
N LEU A 310 9.31 1.50 3.64
CA LEU A 310 9.90 2.83 3.45
C LEU A 310 10.03 3.50 4.83
N PRO A 311 11.13 4.20 5.09
CA PRO A 311 11.32 4.79 6.39
C PRO A 311 10.31 5.93 6.60
N ASP A 312 9.88 6.10 7.85
CA ASP A 312 8.97 7.17 8.23
C ASP A 312 9.57 8.54 7.83
N ALA A 313 8.83 9.31 7.04
CA ALA A 313 9.21 10.65 6.61
C ALA A 313 8.14 11.66 7.03
N THR A 314 8.57 12.89 7.32
CA THR A 314 7.66 14.00 7.61
C THR A 314 7.21 14.65 6.31
N ILE A 315 8.11 14.71 5.32
CA ILE A 315 7.88 15.32 4.03
C ILE A 315 8.15 14.28 2.95
N ALA A 316 7.20 14.06 2.06
CA ALA A 316 7.40 13.26 0.86
C ALA A 316 7.18 14.14 -0.38
N ILE A 317 8.11 14.11 -1.33
CA ILE A 317 8.06 14.89 -2.57
C ILE A 317 8.08 13.94 -3.76
N GLN A 318 6.98 13.84 -4.49
CA GLN A 318 6.91 13.06 -5.72
C GLN A 318 7.16 13.97 -6.93
N VAL A 319 8.30 13.76 -7.60
CA VAL A 319 8.69 14.51 -8.82
C VAL A 319 8.15 13.87 -10.09
N SER A 320 8.10 12.54 -10.15
CA SER A 320 7.49 11.80 -11.26
C SER A 320 6.72 10.61 -10.70
N GLY A 321 5.43 10.55 -11.05
CA GLY A 321 4.56 9.43 -10.70
C GLY A 321 4.66 8.32 -11.72
N ALA A 322 4.00 7.21 -11.45
CA ALA A 322 3.91 6.13 -12.41
C ALA A 322 2.47 5.73 -12.64
N PHE A 323 2.15 5.49 -13.92
CA PHE A 323 0.82 5.09 -14.32
C PHE A 323 0.41 3.75 -13.71
N GLY A 324 -0.87 3.68 -13.34
CA GLY A 324 -1.54 2.42 -13.07
C GLY A 324 -1.54 1.96 -11.61
N SER A 325 -1.55 2.86 -10.63
CA SER A 325 -2.29 2.61 -9.39
C SER A 325 -2.37 3.86 -8.51
N ARG A 326 -3.42 4.67 -8.70
CA ARG A 326 -3.79 5.79 -7.79
C ARG A 326 -3.89 5.31 -6.33
N GLN A 327 -4.22 4.04 -6.18
CA GLN A 327 -4.39 3.33 -4.93
C GLN A 327 -3.04 2.98 -4.29
N GLU A 328 -2.11 2.42 -5.07
CA GLU A 328 -0.78 2.11 -4.58
C GLU A 328 -0.08 3.40 -4.13
N GLU A 329 -0.25 4.50 -4.84
CA GLU A 329 0.27 5.81 -4.44
C GLU A 329 -0.30 6.25 -3.09
N ALA A 330 -1.63 6.32 -2.93
CA ALA A 330 -2.25 6.72 -1.66
C ALA A 330 -1.93 5.77 -0.49
N GLN A 331 -1.86 4.47 -0.75
CA GLN A 331 -1.47 3.48 0.23
C GLN A 331 -0.01 3.63 0.66
N ARG A 332 0.88 3.96 -0.28
CA ARG A 332 2.29 4.31 0.01
C ARG A 332 2.37 5.58 0.84
N LEU A 333 1.60 6.62 0.51
CA LEU A 333 1.55 7.86 1.30
C LEU A 333 1.23 7.59 2.76
N GLY A 334 0.19 6.79 3.04
CA GLY A 334 -0.19 6.44 4.41
C GLY A 334 0.83 5.58 5.17
N ARG A 335 1.79 4.95 4.47
CA ARG A 335 2.90 4.19 5.10
C ARG A 335 4.15 5.06 5.32
N ILE A 336 4.43 5.96 4.38
CA ILE A 336 5.61 6.84 4.43
C ILE A 336 5.41 7.95 5.46
N LEU A 337 4.21 8.53 5.48
CA LEU A 337 3.95 9.76 6.22
C LEU A 337 3.59 9.45 7.67
N ARG A 338 4.41 9.92 8.60
CA ARG A 338 4.09 9.92 10.03
C ARG A 338 4.24 11.33 10.62
N PRO A 339 3.36 11.70 11.56
CA PRO A 339 3.43 12.98 12.22
C PRO A 339 4.60 12.93 13.20
N LYS A 340 5.28 14.05 13.39
CA LYS A 340 6.33 14.14 14.39
C LYS A 340 5.70 14.21 15.78
N ALA A 341 6.45 13.78 16.80
CA ALA A 341 6.03 13.85 18.20
C ALA A 341 5.77 15.31 18.66
N ASP A 342 6.24 16.30 17.91
CA ASP A 342 6.00 17.73 18.12
C ASP A 342 4.65 18.22 17.58
N GLY A 343 3.83 17.34 16.99
CA GLY A 343 2.48 17.65 16.51
C GLY A 343 2.41 18.20 15.08
N ARG A 344 3.54 18.32 14.36
CA ARG A 344 3.52 18.71 12.94
C ARG A 344 2.89 17.63 12.07
N SER A 345 1.93 18.03 11.23
CA SER A 345 1.31 17.17 10.22
C SER A 345 2.29 16.82 9.12
N ALA A 346 2.21 15.59 8.62
CA ALA A 346 3.04 15.16 7.51
C ALA A 346 2.58 15.84 6.21
N LYS A 347 3.50 16.15 5.30
CA LYS A 347 3.17 16.80 4.01
C LYS A 347 3.60 15.95 2.83
N PHE A 348 2.70 15.85 1.86
CA PHE A 348 2.96 15.21 0.59
C PHE A 348 2.89 16.21 -0.54
N TYR A 349 4.02 16.47 -1.18
CA TYR A 349 4.10 17.30 -2.37
C TYR A 349 4.08 16.43 -3.62
N SER A 350 3.23 16.77 -4.58
CA SER A 350 3.35 16.26 -5.94
C SER A 350 3.57 17.42 -6.90
N VAL A 351 4.72 17.40 -7.57
CA VAL A 351 5.07 18.40 -8.58
C VAL A 351 4.50 17.96 -9.92
N ILE A 352 3.70 18.81 -10.57
CA ILE A 352 2.92 18.47 -11.77
C ILE A 352 3.12 19.50 -12.87
N SER A 353 3.40 19.05 -14.09
CA SER A 353 3.49 19.91 -15.27
C SER A 353 2.12 20.28 -15.81
N ARG A 354 1.77 21.58 -15.76
CA ARG A 354 0.49 22.12 -16.23
C ARG A 354 0.36 21.95 -17.75
N ASP A 355 -0.87 21.78 -18.22
CA ASP A 355 -1.25 21.65 -19.64
C ASP A 355 -0.55 20.45 -20.34
N THR A 356 -0.27 19.40 -19.56
CA THR A 356 0.30 18.15 -20.05
C THR A 356 -0.48 16.95 -19.53
N ILE A 357 -0.18 15.79 -20.09
CA ILE A 357 -0.79 14.53 -19.65
C ILE A 357 -0.53 14.26 -18.14
N ASP A 358 0.56 14.78 -17.56
CA ASP A 358 0.85 14.74 -16.11
C ASP A 358 -0.29 15.32 -15.27
N GLN A 359 -0.91 16.42 -15.74
CA GLN A 359 -2.04 17.06 -15.07
C GLN A 359 -3.31 16.20 -15.13
N ASP A 360 -3.56 15.51 -16.24
CA ASP A 360 -4.72 14.61 -16.37
C ASP A 360 -4.62 13.44 -15.38
N PHE A 361 -3.40 12.94 -15.15
CA PHE A 361 -3.15 11.92 -14.13
C PHE A 361 -3.25 12.47 -12.71
N ALA A 362 -2.81 13.71 -12.48
CA ALA A 362 -2.96 14.37 -11.20
C ALA A 362 -4.43 14.57 -10.78
N GLN A 363 -5.31 14.99 -11.71
CA GLN A 363 -6.76 15.14 -11.44
C GLN A 363 -7.41 13.83 -10.99
N ASN A 364 -7.00 12.75 -11.64
CA ASN A 364 -7.44 11.40 -11.35
C ASN A 364 -7.05 10.93 -9.94
N ARG A 365 -5.84 11.26 -9.51
CA ARG A 365 -5.35 11.04 -8.14
C ARG A 365 -6.00 11.97 -7.12
N GLN A 366 -6.19 13.25 -7.47
CA GLN A 366 -6.90 14.23 -6.64
C GLN A 366 -8.28 13.71 -6.26
N ARG A 367 -9.05 13.22 -7.24
CA ARG A 367 -10.38 12.64 -6.99
C ARG A 367 -10.30 11.50 -5.98
N PHE A 368 -9.35 10.58 -6.17
CA PHE A 368 -9.16 9.45 -5.26
C PHE A 368 -8.78 9.89 -3.84
N LEU A 369 -7.80 10.78 -3.68
CA LEU A 369 -7.38 11.28 -2.37
C LEU A 369 -8.50 12.05 -1.65
N ALA A 370 -9.27 12.85 -2.40
CA ALA A 370 -10.44 13.55 -1.88
C ALA A 370 -11.55 12.59 -1.44
N GLU A 371 -11.84 11.53 -2.21
CA GLU A 371 -12.79 10.47 -1.84
C GLU A 371 -12.36 9.73 -0.57
N GLN A 372 -11.05 9.54 -0.38
CA GLN A 372 -10.52 8.96 0.86
C GLN A 372 -10.54 9.95 2.04
N GLY A 373 -10.78 11.23 1.80
CA GLY A 373 -10.89 12.26 2.84
C GLY A 373 -9.59 12.98 3.20
N TYR A 374 -8.53 12.85 2.38
CA TYR A 374 -7.28 13.62 2.58
C TYR A 374 -7.51 15.12 2.35
N SER A 375 -6.81 15.95 3.12
CA SER A 375 -6.71 17.38 2.82
C SER A 375 -5.92 17.56 1.52
N TYR A 376 -6.51 18.23 0.53
CA TYR A 376 -5.89 18.45 -0.77
C TYR A 376 -5.85 19.94 -1.12
N LYS A 377 -4.66 20.46 -1.40
CA LYS A 377 -4.43 21.85 -1.81
C LYS A 377 -3.69 21.87 -3.15
N ILE A 378 -4.09 22.78 -4.03
CA ILE A 378 -3.36 23.07 -5.26
C ILE A 378 -2.71 24.44 -5.09
N ILE A 379 -1.41 24.52 -5.39
CA ILE A 379 -0.61 25.75 -5.37
C ILE A 379 0.18 25.88 -6.66
N ASP A 380 0.65 27.10 -6.95
CA ASP A 380 1.56 27.34 -8.06
C ASP A 380 3.02 27.28 -7.61
N ALA A 381 3.91 26.92 -8.53
CA ALA A 381 5.36 26.90 -8.28
C ALA A 381 5.88 28.24 -7.74
N ASP A 382 5.30 29.35 -8.20
CA ASP A 382 5.64 30.69 -7.73
C ASP A 382 5.38 30.87 -6.23
N ASP A 383 4.35 30.22 -5.67
CA ASP A 383 4.08 30.24 -4.24
C ASP A 383 5.19 29.52 -3.45
N VAL A 384 5.76 28.46 -4.03
CA VAL A 384 6.92 27.75 -3.46
C VAL A 384 8.14 28.65 -3.44
N PHE A 385 8.47 29.27 -4.57
CA PHE A 385 9.63 30.15 -4.69
C PHE A 385 9.52 31.42 -3.84
N GLN A 386 8.30 31.89 -3.57
CA GLN A 386 8.04 33.04 -2.70
C GLN A 386 7.89 32.67 -1.21
N GLY A 387 7.96 31.38 -0.86
CA GLY A 387 7.83 30.91 0.52
C GLY A 387 6.42 31.01 1.11
N LYS A 388 5.37 31.06 0.28
CA LYS A 388 3.95 31.28 0.68
C LYS A 388 3.18 29.99 1.02
N ILE A 389 3.89 28.93 1.38
CA ILE A 389 3.37 27.54 1.45
C ILE A 389 3.57 26.86 2.79
#